data_AF-A0A3B9MTU9-F1
#
_entry.id   AF-A0A3B9MTU9-F1
#
_cell.length_a   1.000
_cell.length_b   1.000
_cell.length_c   1.000
_cell.angle_alpha   90.00
_cell.angle_beta   90.00
_cell.angle_gamma   90.00
#
_symmetry.space_group_name_H-M   'P 1'
#
loop_
_entity.id
_entity.type
_entity.pdbx_description
1 polymer ?
#
loop_
_entity_poly.entity_id
_entity_poly.type
_entity_poly.pdbx_seq_one_letter_code
_entity_poly.pdbx_strand_id
1 'polypeptide(L)' 'MSTKIGILGYGNLGRGVEAAIARNKDTELVGVFTRRDPSTVKIATEGVEVYRQDKLSEMKDKIDVLIICGGSA' A
#
# COMPACT_ATOMS: atom_id res chain seq x y z
N MET A 1 -14.68 12.65 4.67
CA MET A 1 -13.96 12.32 3.41
C MET A 1 -12.65 11.68 3.84
N SER A 2 -12.28 10.52 3.30
CA SER A 2 -11.05 9.81 3.66
C SER A 2 -10.10 9.84 2.47
N THR A 3 -8.80 10.06 2.72
CA THR A 3 -7.76 9.99 1.69
C THR A 3 -7.37 8.53 1.45
N LYS A 4 -7.52 8.05 0.22
CA LYS A 4 -7.19 6.68 -0.18
C LYS A 4 -5.71 6.57 -0.52
N ILE A 5 -5.00 5.75 0.25
CA ILE A 5 -3.56 5.62 0.16
C ILE A 5 -3.20 4.22 -0.35
N GLY A 6 -2.31 4.17 -1.33
CA GLY A 6 -1.62 2.96 -1.74
C GLY A 6 -0.16 2.95 -1.29
N ILE A 7 0.40 1.77 -1.03
CA ILE A 7 1.84 1.62 -0.68
C ILE A 7 2.54 0.83 -1.79
N LEU A 8 3.58 1.38 -2.40
CA LEU A 8 4.45 0.65 -3.33
C LEU A 8 5.74 0.23 -2.64
N GLY A 9 5.89 -1.07 -2.37
CA GLY A 9 7.03 -1.65 -1.66
C GLY A 9 6.71 -1.88 -0.18
N TYR A 10 6.91 -3.11 0.30
CA TYR A 10 6.48 -3.51 1.64
C TYR A 10 7.64 -4.11 2.46
N GLY A 11 8.64 -3.28 2.70
CA GLY A 11 9.74 -3.52 3.64
C GLY A 11 9.47 -2.88 5.01
N ASN A 12 10.52 -2.54 5.77
CA ASN A 12 10.39 -1.83 7.06
C ASN A 12 9.64 -0.49 6.90
N LEU A 13 9.95 0.28 5.86
CA LEU A 13 9.30 1.57 5.61
C LEU A 13 7.82 1.41 5.28
N GLY A 14 7.47 0.48 4.38
CA GLY A 14 6.07 0.19 4.05
C GLY A 14 5.23 -0.26 5.26
N ARG A 15 5.82 -1.06 6.16
CA ARG A 15 5.18 -1.42 7.44
C ARG A 15 4.95 -0.22 8.34
N GLY A 16 5.92 0.68 8.43
CA GLY A 16 5.78 1.93 9.19
C GLY A 16 4.68 2.83 8.63
N VAL A 17 4.58 2.92 7.31
CA VAL A 17 3.53 3.67 6.60
C VAL A 17 2.16 3.07 6.87
N GLU A 18 1.98 1.75 6.72
CA GLU A 18 0.73 1.07 7.05
C GLU A 18 0.28 1.36 8.50
N ALA A 19 1.20 1.22 9.45
CA ALA A 19 0.92 1.51 10.86
C ALA A 19 0.55 2.99 11.10
N ALA A 20 1.12 3.92 10.32
CA ALA A 20 0.75 5.33 10.39
C ALA A 20 -0.65 5.57 9.82
N ILE A 21 -1.00 4.95 8.69
CA ILE A 21 -2.35 5.05 8.09
C ILE A 21 -3.42 4.58 9.06
N ALA A 22 -3.23 3.41 9.70
CA ALA A 22 -4.19 2.85 10.65
C ALA A 22 -4.48 3.73 11.88
N ARG A 23 -3.60 4.69 12.20
CA ARG A 23 -3.78 5.63 13.33
C ARG A 23 -4.54 6.91 12.96
N ASN A 24 -4.79 7.16 11.68
CA ASN A 24 -5.42 8.38 11.19
C ASN A 24 -6.83 8.07 10.67
N LYS A 25 -7.84 8.73 11.25
CA LYS A 25 -9.27 8.47 10.97
C LYS A 25 -9.73 9.00 9.60
N ASP A 26 -8.95 9.87 8.98
CA ASP A 26 -9.18 10.53 7.71
C ASP A 26 -8.35 9.92 6.57
N THR A 27 -7.77 8.74 6.79
CA THR A 27 -7.02 7.99 5.79
C THR A 27 -7.44 6.52 5.73
N GLU A 28 -7.28 5.91 4.56
CA GLU A 28 -7.62 4.52 4.32
C GLU A 28 -6.54 3.87 3.45
N LEU A 29 -6.05 2.69 3.85
CA LEU A 29 -5.17 1.89 3.01
C LEU A 29 -6.03 1.08 2.03
N VAL A 30 -5.84 1.29 0.74
CA VAL A 30 -6.64 0.62 -0.31
C VAL A 30 -5.88 -0.44 -1.09
N GLY A 31 -4.56 -0.55 -0.88
CA GLY A 31 -3.76 -1.59 -1.49
C GLY A 31 -2.27 -1.49 -1.22
N VAL A 32 -1.61 -2.64 -1.18
CA VAL A 32 -0.15 -2.75 -1.11
C VAL A 32 0.37 -3.36 -2.41
N PHE A 33 1.32 -2.71 -3.04
CA PHE A 33 1.90 -3.12 -4.32
C PHE A 33 3.34 -3.59 -4.12
N THR A 34 3.70 -4.71 -4.73
CA THR A 34 5.02 -5.30 -4.52
C THR A 34 5.58 -5.96 -5.78
N ARG A 35 6.92 -6.03 -5.85
CA ARG A 35 7.66 -6.82 -6.85
C ARG A 35 7.73 -8.31 -6.50
N ARG A 36 7.54 -8.65 -5.22
CA ARG A 36 7.55 -10.03 -4.72
C ARG A 36 6.27 -10.75 -5.15
N ASP A 37 6.22 -12.05 -4.90
CA ASP A 37 4.97 -12.80 -4.95
C ASP A 37 4.01 -12.25 -3.87
N PRO A 38 2.83 -11.71 -4.24
CA PRO A 38 1.87 -11.16 -3.28
C PRO A 38 1.46 -12.17 -2.19
N SER A 39 1.39 -13.47 -2.50
CA SER A 39 1.01 -14.50 -1.52
C SER A 39 2.01 -14.63 -0.36
N THR A 40 3.25 -14.17 -0.57
CA THR A 40 4.32 -14.19 0.44
C THR A 40 4.34 -12.94 1.32
N VAL A 41 3.57 -11.92 0.97
CA VAL A 41 3.55 -10.63 1.66
C VAL A 41 2.35 -10.57 2.59
N LYS A 42 2.61 -10.64 3.89
CA LYS A 42 1.60 -10.48 4.93
C LYS A 42 1.55 -9.02 5.38
N ILE A 43 0.36 -8.44 5.35
CA ILE A 43 0.09 -7.09 5.86
C ILE A 43 -0.79 -7.17 7.11
N ALA A 44 -0.82 -6.10 7.91
CA ALA A 44 -1.56 -6.08 9.17
C ALA A 44 -3.02 -5.65 8.99
N THR A 45 -3.31 -4.89 7.93
CA THR A 45 -4.64 -4.32 7.67
C THR A 45 -5.54 -5.37 7.04
N GLU A 46 -6.59 -5.77 7.75
CA GLU A 46 -7.58 -6.73 7.27
C GLU A 46 -8.39 -6.17 6.08
N GLY A 47 -8.77 -7.04 5.15
CA GLY A 47 -9.58 -6.67 3.98
C GLY A 47 -8.82 -5.92 2.89
N VAL A 48 -7.55 -5.57 3.10
CA VAL A 48 -6.71 -4.92 2.08
C VAL A 48 -5.94 -5.99 1.30
N GLU A 49 -5.99 -5.88 -0.02
CA GLU A 49 -5.27 -6.80 -0.90
C GLU A 49 -3.82 -6.37 -1.14
N VAL A 50 -2.96 -7.38 -1.35
CA VAL A 50 -1.62 -7.19 -1.88
C VAL A 50 -1.62 -7.52 -3.37
N TYR A 51 -1.15 -6.59 -4.17
CA TYR A 51 -1.08 -6.68 -5.62
C TYR A 51 0.36 -6.79 -6.09
N ARG A 52 0.54 -7.38 -7.26
CA ARG A 52 1.77 -7.16 -8.04
C ARG A 52 1.84 -5.70 -8.47
N GLN A 53 3.04 -5.15 -8.56
CA GLN A 53 3.23 -3.74 -8.93
C GLN A 53 2.80 -3.38 -10.36
N ASP A 54 2.68 -4.36 -11.26
CA ASP A 54 2.20 -4.16 -12.64
C ASP A 54 0.71 -3.76 -12.67
N LYS A 55 -0.05 -4.19 -11.66
CA LYS A 55 -1.45 -3.82 -11.43
C LYS A 55 -1.68 -2.36 -11.02
N LEU A 56 -0.62 -1.60 -10.77
CA LEU A 56 -0.74 -0.21 -10.31
C LEU A 56 -1.41 0.70 -11.36
N SER A 57 -1.23 0.37 -12.64
CA SER A 57 -1.91 1.06 -13.76
C SER A 57 -3.44 0.92 -13.72
N GLU A 58 -3.96 -0.19 -13.17
CA GLU A 58 -5.40 -0.48 -13.03
C GLU A 58 -6.05 0.24 -11.82
N MET A 59 -5.24 0.95 -11.04
CA MET A 59 -5.65 1.64 -9.81
C MET A 59 -5.77 3.16 -9.98
N LYS A 60 -5.69 3.63 -11.22
CA LYS A 60 -6.01 5.01 -11.57
C LYS A 60 -7.42 5.35 -11.08
N ASP A 61 -7.58 6.53 -10.51
CA ASP A 61 -8.82 7.04 -9.93
C ASP A 61 -9.36 6.27 -8.70
N LYS A 62 -8.65 5.23 -8.24
CA LYS A 62 -8.96 4.47 -7.01
C LYS A 62 -8.07 4.85 -5.83
N ILE A 63 -6.89 5.44 -6.10
CA ILE A 63 -5.91 5.86 -5.11
C ILE A 63 -5.71 7.37 -5.25
N ASP A 64 -5.80 8.10 -4.15
CA ASP A 64 -5.54 9.54 -4.10
C ASP A 64 -4.03 9.81 -3.97
N VAL A 65 -3.34 9.03 -3.15
CA VAL A 65 -1.91 9.16 -2.88
C VAL A 65 -1.22 7.80 -2.93
N LEU A 66 -0.12 7.69 -3.69
CA LEU A 66 0.77 6.53 -3.66
C LEU A 66 2.05 6.85 -2.90
N ILE A 67 2.32 6.11 -1.82
CA ILE A 67 3.57 6.22 -1.07
C ILE A 67 4.55 5.19 -1.60
N ILE A 68 5.67 5.67 -2.17
CA ILE A 68 6.71 4.82 -2.74
C ILE A 68 7.72 4.48 -1.65
N CYS A 69 7.68 3.24 -1.18
CA CYS A 69 8.57 2.65 -0.18
C CYS A 69 9.55 1.64 -0.80
N GLY A 70 9.91 1.83 -2.07
CA GLY A 70 10.96 1.08 -2.75
C GLY A 70 12.36 1.45 -2.25
N GLY A 71 13.34 0.59 -2.54
CA GLY A 71 14.75 0.95 -2.38
C GLY A 71 15.22 1.82 -3.55
N SER A 72 16.18 2.70 -3.30
CA SER A 72 16.75 3.61 -4.31
C SER A 72 17.69 2.92 -5.31
N ALA A 73 17.97 1.64 -5.12
CA ALA A 73 18.98 0.86 -5.86
C ALA A 73 18.37 0.05 -7.00
#